data_AF-A0A2T7KG93-F1
#
_entry.id   AF-A0A2T7KG93-F1
#
_cell.length_a   1.000
_cell.length_b   1.000
_cell.length_c   1.000
_cell.angle_alpha   90.00
_cell.angle_beta   90.00
_cell.angle_gamma   90.00
#
_symmetry.space_group_name_H-M   'P 1'
#
loop_
_entity.id
_entity.type
_entity.pdbx_description
1 polymer ?
#
loop_
_entity_poly.entity_id
_entity_poly.type
_entity_poly.pdbx_seq_one_letter_code
_entity_poly.pdbx_strand_id
1 'polypeptide(L)'
;MTTTTSYGTWTNQINTYSTGPDADVLDYINGGDADWRELLEKSGAFGEMVAAYRAEIEKALPPDVSLCGTEFIGPWQPEPGDFDGYPVDEDGALDIAACLEGIDLEPIIQAHDPLTLEDIARDELKSTAKEPAKTASRTMSRLGVKAFYLGPDPESGRPRSYFRAGEVRAALADRPGQNWRAGANAGTAL
;
A
#
# COMPACT_ATOMS: atom_id res chain seq x y z
N MET A 1 24.59 -5.71 24.67
CA MET A 1 24.74 -4.79 23.52
C MET A 1 24.99 -5.68 22.33
N THR A 2 24.01 -5.80 21.44
CA THR A 2 24.17 -6.58 20.22
C THR A 2 24.98 -5.74 19.25
N THR A 3 26.09 -6.29 18.76
CA THR A 3 26.86 -5.66 17.69
C THR A 3 26.10 -5.90 16.39
N THR A 4 25.67 -4.82 15.75
CA THR A 4 25.03 -4.90 14.44
C THR A 4 26.07 -4.82 13.34
N THR A 5 25.71 -5.33 12.17
CA THR A 5 26.49 -5.25 10.94
C THR A 5 25.57 -4.89 9.77
N SER A 6 26.18 -4.47 8.67
CA SER A 6 25.51 -4.38 7.38
C SER A 6 25.39 -5.77 6.75
N TYR A 7 24.19 -6.09 6.28
CA TYR A 7 23.92 -7.24 5.40
C TYR A 7 23.91 -6.82 3.92
N GLY A 8 24.17 -5.55 3.62
CA GLY A 8 24.16 -5.01 2.27
C GLY A 8 23.15 -3.87 2.10
N THR A 9 23.09 -3.35 0.89
CA THR A 9 22.20 -2.25 0.50
C THR A 9 21.07 -2.75 -0.38
N TRP A 10 20.04 -1.94 -0.54
CA TRP A 10 18.95 -2.20 -1.49
C TRP A 10 19.47 -2.53 -2.89
N THR A 11 20.48 -1.78 -3.36
CA THR A 11 21.05 -1.94 -4.70
C THR A 11 21.75 -3.28 -4.91
N ASN A 12 22.46 -3.80 -3.90
CA ASN A 12 23.19 -5.06 -4.05
C ASN A 12 22.37 -6.30 -3.64
N GLN A 13 21.33 -6.13 -2.82
CA GLN A 13 20.47 -7.23 -2.39
C GLN A 13 19.22 -7.40 -3.27
N ILE A 14 18.59 -6.29 -3.68
CA ILE A 14 17.22 -6.33 -4.23
C ILE A 14 17.17 -5.87 -5.68
N ASN A 15 17.59 -4.63 -5.96
CA ASN A 15 17.45 -4.04 -7.29
C ASN A 15 18.69 -3.23 -7.67
N THR A 16 19.54 -3.80 -8.52
CA THR A 16 20.79 -3.18 -8.99
C THR A 16 20.59 -1.87 -9.76
N TYR A 17 19.38 -1.61 -10.26
CA TYR A 17 19.07 -0.38 -11.00
C TYR A 17 18.41 0.70 -10.13
N SER A 18 18.22 0.43 -8.85
CA SER A 18 17.56 1.34 -7.91
C SER A 18 18.50 1.80 -6.80
N THR A 19 18.29 3.03 -6.34
CA THR A 19 19.04 3.60 -5.22
C THR A 19 18.41 3.30 -3.86
N GLY A 20 17.20 2.72 -3.82
CA GLY A 20 16.48 2.40 -2.60
C GLY A 20 14.99 2.14 -2.85
N PRO A 21 14.26 1.65 -1.83
CA PRO A 21 12.82 1.37 -1.99
C PRO A 21 12.03 2.64 -2.39
N ASP A 22 12.41 3.81 -1.89
CA ASP A 22 11.74 5.08 -2.21
C ASP A 22 11.92 5.44 -3.69
N ALA A 23 13.06 5.08 -4.28
CA ALA A 23 13.31 5.27 -5.71
C ALA A 23 12.46 4.32 -6.56
N ASP A 24 12.23 3.08 -6.12
CA ASP A 24 11.31 2.16 -6.81
C ASP A 24 9.88 2.72 -6.84
N VAL A 25 9.40 3.29 -5.72
CA VAL A 25 8.09 3.97 -5.68
C VAL A 25 8.06 5.17 -6.63
N LEU A 26 9.10 6.00 -6.62
CA LEU A 26 9.20 7.16 -7.50
C LEU A 26 9.24 6.76 -8.98
N ASP A 27 9.99 5.72 -9.34
CA ASP A 27 10.10 5.21 -10.70
C ASP A 27 8.76 4.66 -11.20
N TYR A 28 8.04 3.92 -10.36
CA TYR A 28 6.68 3.48 -10.67
C TYR A 28 5.77 4.68 -10.98
N ILE A 29 5.79 5.68 -10.11
CA ILE A 29 4.93 6.87 -10.22
C ILE A 29 5.29 7.71 -11.44
N ASN A 30 6.58 7.79 -11.80
CA ASN A 30 7.05 8.46 -13.00
C ASN A 30 6.53 7.84 -14.32
N GLY A 31 6.03 6.60 -14.28
CA GLY A 31 5.32 5.97 -15.40
C GLY A 31 3.90 6.52 -15.64
N GLY A 32 3.32 7.24 -14.68
CA GLY A 32 1.98 7.83 -14.76
C GLY A 32 1.94 9.22 -15.39
N ASP A 33 0.73 9.78 -15.55
CA ASP A 33 0.53 11.10 -16.12
C ASP A 33 0.98 12.23 -15.17
N ALA A 34 1.23 13.42 -15.72
CA ALA A 34 1.76 14.55 -14.96
C ALA A 34 0.78 15.09 -13.91
N ASP A 35 -0.53 15.09 -14.22
CA ASP A 35 -1.56 15.64 -13.34
C ASP A 35 -1.75 14.73 -12.11
N TRP A 36 -1.73 13.42 -12.31
CA TRP A 36 -1.75 12.43 -11.23
C TRP A 36 -0.53 12.57 -10.32
N ARG A 37 0.67 12.70 -10.89
CA ARG A 37 1.91 12.90 -10.10
C ARG A 37 1.86 14.16 -9.25
N GLU A 38 1.42 15.27 -9.83
CA GLU A 38 1.25 16.52 -9.10
C GLU A 38 0.19 16.40 -7.98
N LEU A 39 -0.89 15.66 -8.22
CA LEU A 39 -1.89 15.36 -7.20
C LEU A 39 -1.32 14.51 -6.06
N LEU A 40 -0.51 13.49 -6.35
CA LEU A 40 0.12 12.66 -5.33
C LEU A 40 1.04 13.46 -4.41
N GLU A 41 1.83 14.38 -4.97
CA GLU A 41 2.70 15.28 -4.21
C GLU A 41 1.87 16.23 -3.34
N LYS A 42 0.90 16.95 -3.94
CA LYS A 42 0.09 17.94 -3.22
C LYS A 42 -0.81 17.34 -2.14
N SER A 43 -1.29 16.13 -2.35
CA SER A 43 -2.16 15.43 -1.39
C SER A 43 -1.37 14.74 -0.28
N GLY A 44 -0.06 14.60 -0.42
CA GLY A 44 0.80 13.82 0.48
C GLY A 44 0.68 12.30 0.28
N ALA A 45 -0.10 11.83 -0.70
CA ALA A 45 -0.27 10.40 -0.97
C ALA A 45 1.05 9.72 -1.38
N PHE A 46 1.96 10.43 -2.04
CA PHE A 46 3.30 9.92 -2.36
C PHE A 46 4.05 9.44 -1.11
N GLY A 47 4.08 10.28 -0.06
CA GLY A 47 4.78 9.93 1.19
C GLY A 47 4.13 8.73 1.91
N GLU A 48 2.81 8.62 1.82
CA GLU A 48 2.06 7.48 2.37
C GLU A 48 2.34 6.18 1.61
N MET A 49 2.47 6.23 0.28
CA MET A 49 2.88 5.08 -0.55
C MET A 49 4.28 4.58 -0.16
N VAL A 50 5.24 5.51 -0.03
CA VAL A 50 6.61 5.20 0.42
C VAL A 50 6.61 4.57 1.81
N ALA A 51 5.88 5.16 2.75
CA ALA A 51 5.78 4.65 4.12
C ALA A 51 5.14 3.25 4.16
N ALA A 52 4.09 3.02 3.38
CA ALA A 52 3.43 1.73 3.28
C ALA A 52 4.35 0.66 2.68
N TYR A 53 5.09 0.98 1.62
CA TYR A 53 6.05 0.04 1.02
C TYR A 53 7.16 -0.34 1.99
N ARG A 54 7.75 0.64 2.69
CA ARG A 54 8.72 0.36 3.77
C ARG A 54 8.13 -0.48 4.89
N ALA A 55 6.88 -0.25 5.27
CA ALA A 55 6.22 -1.05 6.30
C ALA A 55 6.02 -2.51 5.87
N GLU A 56 5.70 -2.79 4.60
CA GLU A 56 5.65 -4.17 4.09
C GLU A 56 7.03 -4.82 4.07
N ILE A 57 8.08 -4.07 3.71
CA ILE A 57 9.47 -4.56 3.78
C ILE A 57 9.83 -4.95 5.22
N GLU A 58 9.62 -4.07 6.19
CA GLU A 58 9.93 -4.37 7.61
C GLU A 58 9.14 -5.57 8.15
N LYS A 59 7.90 -5.80 7.70
CA LYS A 59 7.11 -6.97 8.11
C LYS A 59 7.65 -8.28 7.54
N ALA A 60 8.27 -8.23 6.37
CA ALA A 60 8.80 -9.42 5.68
C ALA A 60 10.18 -9.82 6.20
N LEU A 61 10.89 -8.92 6.89
CA LEU A 61 12.19 -9.19 7.49
C LEU A 61 12.09 -9.90 8.85
N PRO A 62 13.16 -10.58 9.29
CA PRO A 62 13.31 -11.01 10.67
C PRO A 62 13.22 -9.83 11.65
N PRO A 63 12.70 -10.02 12.88
CA PRO A 63 12.50 -8.93 13.84
C PRO A 63 13.76 -8.11 14.19
N ASP A 64 14.94 -8.72 14.10
CA ASP A 64 16.23 -8.09 14.41
C ASP A 64 16.97 -7.57 13.17
N VAL A 65 16.31 -7.58 12.00
CA VAL A 65 16.83 -7.04 10.74
C VAL A 65 15.92 -5.91 10.27
N SER A 66 16.48 -4.74 10.02
CA SER A 66 15.72 -3.57 9.56
C SER A 66 16.43 -2.85 8.42
N LEU A 67 15.65 -2.15 7.59
CA LEU A 67 16.12 -1.31 6.51
C LEU A 67 16.33 0.13 6.99
N CYS A 68 17.58 0.47 7.29
CA CYS A 68 18.00 1.81 7.69
C CYS A 68 18.41 2.66 6.48
N GLY A 69 17.50 3.51 6.02
CA GLY A 69 17.69 4.29 4.80
C GLY A 69 17.64 3.38 3.57
N THR A 70 18.80 2.95 3.09
CA THR A 70 18.96 2.03 1.95
C THR A 70 19.81 0.80 2.31
N GLU A 71 20.18 0.65 3.58
CA GLU A 71 21.06 -0.41 4.08
C GLU A 71 20.32 -1.34 5.04
N PHE A 72 20.47 -2.65 4.85
CA PHE A 72 19.95 -3.66 5.75
C PHE A 72 20.92 -3.87 6.90
N ILE A 73 20.44 -3.65 8.12
CA ILE A 73 21.22 -3.76 9.35
C ILE A 73 20.64 -4.88 10.20
N GLY A 74 21.51 -5.79 10.66
CA GLY A 74 21.15 -6.95 11.46
C GLY A 74 22.25 -7.35 12.45
N PRO A 75 22.08 -8.45 13.21
CA PRO A 75 23.09 -8.94 14.16
C PRO A 75 24.37 -9.41 13.44
N TRP A 76 25.56 -9.07 13.95
CA TRP A 76 26.83 -9.54 13.36
C TRP A 76 27.01 -11.06 13.44
N GLN A 77 26.52 -11.67 14.52
CA GLN A 77 26.59 -13.10 14.79
C GLN A 77 25.21 -13.57 15.23
N PRO A 78 24.30 -13.87 14.28
CA PRO A 78 23.01 -14.44 14.63
C PRO A 78 23.20 -15.76 15.39
N GLU A 79 22.40 -15.95 16.43
CA GLU A 79 22.34 -17.21 17.17
C GLU A 79 21.64 -18.29 16.32
N PRO A 80 21.95 -19.57 16.55
CA PRO A 80 21.23 -20.66 15.89
C PRO A 80 19.72 -20.55 16.14
N GLY A 81 18.95 -20.38 15.07
CA GLY A 81 17.49 -20.24 15.11
C GLY A 81 16.96 -18.81 14.98
N ASP A 82 17.83 -17.78 14.95
CA ASP A 82 17.40 -16.38 14.81
C ASP A 82 16.60 -16.12 13.52
N PHE A 83 16.85 -16.91 12.47
CA PHE A 83 16.17 -16.84 11.19
C PHE A 83 15.24 -18.03 10.92
N ASP A 84 14.85 -18.79 11.94
CA ASP A 84 13.91 -19.89 11.79
C ASP A 84 12.59 -19.39 11.18
N GLY A 85 12.19 -19.99 10.06
CA GLY A 85 11.00 -19.60 9.30
C GLY A 85 11.23 -18.52 8.25
N TYR A 86 12.45 -18.00 8.11
CA TYR A 86 12.85 -17.09 7.05
C TYR A 86 13.70 -17.80 5.99
N PRO A 87 13.65 -17.35 4.73
CA PRO A 87 14.52 -17.83 3.66
C PRO A 87 16.01 -17.66 4.00
N VAL A 88 16.80 -18.68 3.71
CA VAL A 88 18.27 -18.66 3.82
C VAL A 88 18.90 -19.16 2.52
N ASP A 89 20.11 -18.69 2.23
CA ASP A 89 20.89 -19.08 1.05
C ASP A 89 21.58 -20.45 1.24
N GLU A 90 22.38 -20.86 0.24
CA GLU A 90 23.10 -22.14 0.25
C GLU A 90 24.14 -22.25 1.39
N ASP A 91 24.61 -21.12 1.91
CA ASP A 91 25.56 -21.04 3.03
C ASP A 91 24.85 -20.92 4.39
N GLY A 92 23.51 -20.87 4.40
CA GLY A 92 22.68 -20.72 5.60
C GLY A 92 22.60 -19.29 6.13
N ALA A 93 23.02 -18.29 5.35
CA ALA A 93 22.84 -16.89 5.66
C ALA A 93 21.44 -16.41 5.23
N LEU A 94 20.94 -15.33 5.83
CA LEU A 94 19.63 -14.77 5.50
C LEU A 94 19.55 -14.34 4.03
N ASP A 95 18.60 -14.89 3.28
CA ASP A 95 18.32 -14.45 1.92
C ASP A 95 17.28 -13.32 1.94
N ILE A 96 17.77 -12.08 1.98
CA ILE A 96 16.94 -10.88 2.03
C ILE A 96 16.07 -10.77 0.77
N ALA A 97 16.60 -11.12 -0.41
CA ALA A 97 15.84 -11.05 -1.65
C ALA A 97 14.64 -11.99 -1.61
N ALA A 98 14.85 -13.23 -1.16
CA ALA A 98 13.77 -14.20 -1.01
C ALA A 98 12.75 -13.80 0.08
N CYS A 99 13.18 -13.09 1.14
CA CYS A 99 12.23 -12.53 2.13
C CYS A 99 11.26 -11.53 1.48
N LEU A 100 11.74 -10.73 0.53
CA LEU A 100 10.96 -9.64 -0.08
C LEU A 100 10.26 -10.03 -1.39
N GLU A 101 10.50 -11.23 -1.94
CA GLU A 101 9.95 -11.69 -3.23
C GLU A 101 8.42 -11.59 -3.31
N GLY A 102 7.73 -11.75 -2.18
CA GLY A 102 6.27 -11.68 -2.11
C GLY A 102 5.68 -10.27 -2.06
N ILE A 103 6.51 -9.21 -1.95
CA ILE A 103 6.03 -7.84 -1.85
C ILE A 103 5.76 -7.28 -3.24
N ASP A 104 4.50 -6.99 -3.52
CA ASP A 104 4.07 -6.32 -4.75
C ASP A 104 3.81 -4.83 -4.49
N LEU A 105 4.51 -3.98 -5.23
CA LEU A 105 4.41 -2.52 -5.11
C LEU A 105 3.09 -1.98 -5.69
N GLU A 106 2.55 -2.58 -6.74
CA GLU A 106 1.37 -2.06 -7.43
C GLU A 106 0.13 -2.02 -6.51
N PRO A 107 -0.24 -3.09 -5.78
CA PRO A 107 -1.37 -3.07 -4.85
C PRO A 107 -1.21 -2.03 -3.74
N ILE A 108 0.02 -1.78 -3.27
CA ILE A 108 0.32 -0.77 -2.25
C ILE A 108 0.01 0.62 -2.82
N ILE A 109 0.52 0.93 -4.01
CA ILE A 109 0.25 2.20 -4.69
C ILE A 109 -1.26 2.35 -4.94
N GLN A 110 -1.91 1.32 -5.48
CA GLN A 110 -3.36 1.33 -5.73
C GLN A 110 -4.21 1.51 -4.47
N ALA A 111 -3.72 1.13 -3.28
CA ALA A 111 -4.43 1.33 -2.02
C ALA A 111 -4.32 2.77 -1.51
N HIS A 112 -3.25 3.47 -1.86
CA HIS A 112 -3.01 4.86 -1.44
C HIS A 112 -3.39 5.89 -2.52
N ASP A 113 -3.88 5.44 -3.67
CA ASP A 113 -4.31 6.29 -4.78
C ASP A 113 -5.45 7.24 -4.36
N PRO A 114 -5.36 8.56 -4.67
CA PRO A 114 -6.40 9.53 -4.37
C PRO A 114 -7.61 9.39 -5.31
N LEU A 115 -8.76 8.99 -4.77
CA LEU A 115 -10.00 8.92 -5.52
C LEU A 115 -10.91 10.12 -5.27
N THR A 116 -11.52 10.63 -6.33
CA THR A 116 -12.62 11.59 -6.23
C THR A 116 -13.95 10.89 -5.96
N LEU A 117 -14.99 11.66 -5.60
CA LEU A 117 -16.34 11.10 -5.46
C LEU A 117 -16.88 10.54 -6.78
N GLU A 118 -16.45 11.10 -7.91
CA GLU A 118 -16.76 10.64 -9.25
C GLU A 118 -16.11 9.30 -9.54
N ASP A 119 -14.83 9.13 -9.23
CA ASP A 119 -14.11 7.86 -9.40
C ASP A 119 -14.71 6.77 -8.50
N ILE A 120 -14.97 7.09 -7.23
CA ILE A 120 -15.65 6.17 -6.31
C ILE A 120 -17.02 5.77 -6.85
N ALA A 121 -17.78 6.71 -7.40
CA ALA A 121 -19.10 6.40 -7.93
C ALA A 121 -19.03 5.51 -9.18
N ARG A 122 -18.07 5.76 -10.06
CA ARG A 122 -17.89 5.07 -11.34
C ARG A 122 -17.28 3.67 -11.15
N ASP A 123 -16.16 3.59 -10.46
CA ASP A 123 -15.29 2.41 -10.47
C ASP A 123 -15.57 1.49 -9.27
N GLU A 124 -15.75 2.07 -8.08
CA GLU A 124 -15.95 1.30 -6.84
C GLU A 124 -17.43 0.93 -6.61
N LEU A 125 -18.34 1.89 -6.79
CA LEU A 125 -19.78 1.67 -6.62
C LEU A 125 -20.51 1.22 -7.88
N LYS A 126 -19.92 1.44 -9.06
CA LYS A 126 -20.56 1.20 -10.37
C LYS A 126 -21.98 1.78 -10.44
N SER A 127 -22.13 2.99 -9.90
CA SER A 127 -23.43 3.63 -9.69
C SER A 127 -24.04 4.10 -11.01
N THR A 128 -25.25 3.64 -11.30
CA THR A 128 -26.07 4.10 -12.45
C THR A 128 -27.05 5.21 -12.05
N ALA A 129 -26.87 5.82 -10.87
CA ALA A 129 -27.75 6.87 -10.40
C ALA A 129 -27.63 8.14 -11.26
N LYS A 130 -28.69 8.96 -11.30
CA LYS A 130 -28.69 10.25 -11.99
C LYS A 130 -27.62 11.21 -11.46
N GLU A 131 -27.32 11.12 -10.15
CA GLU A 131 -26.27 11.90 -9.48
C GLU A 131 -25.27 10.93 -8.81
N PRO A 132 -24.32 10.36 -9.57
CA PRO A 132 -23.43 9.31 -9.09
C PRO A 132 -22.50 9.81 -7.96
N ALA A 133 -21.87 10.97 -8.12
CA ALA A 133 -20.97 11.54 -7.10
C ALA A 133 -21.68 11.83 -5.76
N LYS A 134 -22.95 12.27 -5.80
CA LYS A 134 -23.77 12.49 -4.59
C LYS A 134 -24.10 11.17 -3.89
N THR A 135 -24.28 10.10 -4.67
CA THR A 135 -24.48 8.75 -4.15
C THR A 135 -23.22 8.23 -3.46
N ALA A 136 -22.05 8.45 -4.06
CA ALA A 136 -20.76 8.14 -3.43
C ALA A 136 -20.56 8.94 -2.15
N SER A 137 -20.80 10.26 -2.17
CA SER A 137 -20.68 11.13 -0.98
C SER A 137 -21.52 10.64 0.20
N ARG A 138 -22.81 10.34 -0.04
CA ARG A 138 -23.70 9.78 0.99
C ARG A 138 -23.21 8.42 1.49
N THR A 139 -22.66 7.60 0.60
CA THR A 139 -22.15 6.28 0.95
C THR A 139 -20.90 6.41 1.83
N MET A 140 -19.92 7.24 1.45
CA MET A 140 -18.71 7.49 2.25
C MET A 140 -19.07 8.06 3.63
N SER A 141 -19.98 9.03 3.67
CA SER A 141 -20.47 9.59 4.94
C SER A 141 -21.13 8.54 5.83
N ARG A 142 -21.97 7.65 5.27
CA ARG A 142 -22.61 6.57 6.03
C ARG A 142 -21.61 5.53 6.53
N LEU A 143 -20.55 5.27 5.76
CA LEU A 143 -19.48 4.33 6.11
C LEU A 143 -18.42 4.97 7.02
N GLY A 144 -18.50 6.28 7.29
CA GLY A 144 -17.53 6.99 8.11
C GLY A 144 -16.19 7.26 7.44
N VAL A 145 -16.07 7.02 6.13
CA VAL A 145 -14.84 7.29 5.36
C VAL A 145 -14.72 8.80 5.16
N LYS A 146 -13.60 9.36 5.62
CA LYS A 146 -13.32 10.80 5.54
C LYS A 146 -12.39 11.08 4.36
N ALA A 147 -12.57 12.25 3.75
CA ALA A 147 -11.59 12.74 2.80
C ALA A 147 -10.27 13.03 3.53
N PHE A 148 -9.15 12.59 2.97
CA PHE A 148 -7.83 12.86 3.54
C PHE A 148 -7.24 14.16 2.99
N TYR A 149 -7.70 14.60 1.82
CA TYR A 149 -7.23 15.81 1.15
C TYR A 149 -8.38 16.57 0.50
N LEU A 150 -8.30 17.91 0.51
CA LEU A 150 -9.21 18.81 -0.17
C LEU A 150 -8.38 19.68 -1.12
N GLY A 151 -8.42 19.36 -2.40
CA GLY A 151 -7.63 20.02 -3.45
C GLY A 151 -8.49 20.78 -4.45
N PRO A 152 -7.89 21.62 -5.31
CA PRO A 152 -8.64 22.24 -6.41
C PRO A 152 -9.03 21.19 -7.45
N ASP A 153 -10.25 21.30 -7.96
CA ASP A 153 -10.69 20.62 -9.17
C ASP A 153 -10.03 21.28 -10.40
N PRO A 154 -9.39 20.51 -11.31
CA PRO A 154 -8.63 21.08 -12.41
C PRO A 154 -9.51 21.83 -13.43
N GLU A 155 -10.79 21.45 -13.56
CA GLU A 155 -11.70 22.08 -14.52
C GLU A 155 -12.37 23.34 -13.95
N SER A 156 -12.85 23.27 -12.70
CA SER A 156 -13.67 24.32 -12.09
C SER A 156 -12.95 25.19 -11.07
N GLY A 157 -11.75 24.79 -10.62
CA GLY A 157 -11.00 25.43 -9.54
C GLY A 157 -11.68 25.33 -8.16
N ARG A 158 -12.80 24.63 -8.05
CA ARG A 158 -13.53 24.48 -6.80
C ARG A 158 -12.88 23.41 -5.92
N PRO A 159 -13.00 23.51 -4.59
CA PRO A 159 -12.51 22.45 -3.71
C PRO A 159 -13.20 21.10 -4.00
N ARG A 160 -12.40 20.06 -4.18
CA ARG A 160 -12.80 18.66 -4.38
C ARG A 160 -12.18 17.79 -3.30
N SER A 161 -12.99 16.89 -2.76
CA SER A 161 -12.57 15.95 -1.72
C SER A 161 -11.94 14.70 -2.35
N TYR A 162 -10.79 14.29 -1.82
CA TYR A 162 -10.06 13.10 -2.21
C TYR A 162 -10.04 12.08 -1.05
N PHE A 163 -10.23 10.83 -1.39
CA PHE A 163 -10.30 9.69 -0.46
C PHE A 163 -9.22 8.67 -0.83
N ARG A 164 -8.69 7.92 0.12
CA ARG A 164 -7.74 6.85 -0.18
C ARG A 164 -8.49 5.64 -0.70
N ALA A 165 -8.08 5.11 -1.85
CA ALA A 165 -8.72 3.96 -2.48
C ALA A 165 -8.87 2.75 -1.54
N GLY A 166 -7.83 2.42 -0.78
CA GLY A 166 -7.82 1.32 0.17
C GLY A 166 -8.84 1.48 1.30
N GLU A 167 -8.96 2.69 1.87
CA GLU A 167 -9.96 2.99 2.90
C GLU A 167 -11.39 2.89 2.34
N VAL A 168 -11.59 3.36 1.11
CA VAL A 168 -12.88 3.25 0.40
C VAL A 168 -13.24 1.77 0.18
N ARG A 169 -12.32 0.98 -0.38
CA ARG A 169 -12.53 -0.45 -0.67
C ARG A 169 -12.79 -1.26 0.60
N ALA A 170 -11.99 -1.05 1.65
CA ALA A 170 -12.17 -1.70 2.94
C ALA A 170 -13.56 -1.39 3.53
N ALA A 171 -13.94 -0.11 3.57
CA ALA A 171 -15.24 0.29 4.09
C ALA A 171 -16.43 -0.24 3.28
N LEU A 172 -16.26 -0.40 1.95
CA LEU A 172 -17.27 -1.02 1.09
C LEU A 172 -17.38 -2.52 1.33
N ALA A 173 -16.26 -3.23 1.54
CA ALA A 173 -16.25 -4.65 1.86
C ALA A 173 -16.95 -4.94 3.21
N ASP A 174 -16.77 -4.06 4.20
CA ASP A 174 -17.36 -4.19 5.54
C ASP A 174 -18.84 -3.75 5.63
N ARG A 175 -19.46 -3.42 4.49
CA ARG A 175 -20.81 -2.84 4.48
C ARG A 175 -21.85 -3.81 5.06
N PRO A 176 -22.62 -3.39 6.09
CA PRO A 176 -23.70 -4.21 6.64
C PRO A 176 -24.76 -4.49 5.56
N GLY A 177 -25.01 -5.78 5.32
CA GLY A 177 -25.96 -6.24 4.29
C GLY A 177 -25.33 -6.78 3.00
N GLN A 178 -24.01 -6.94 2.91
CA GLN A 178 -23.38 -7.72 1.83
C GLN A 178 -23.16 -9.19 2.24
N ASN A 179 -22.82 -9.44 3.51
CA ASN A 179 -22.57 -10.79 4.05
C ASN A 179 -23.82 -11.63 4.39
N TRP A 180 -25.03 -11.05 4.41
CA TRP A 180 -26.24 -11.83 4.74
C TRP A 180 -26.64 -12.84 3.65
N ARG A 181 -26.24 -12.62 2.39
CA ARG A 181 -26.53 -13.55 1.28
C ARG A 181 -25.56 -14.73 1.21
N ALA A 182 -24.34 -14.58 1.72
CA ALA A 182 -23.37 -15.66 1.76
C ALA A 182 -23.72 -16.71 2.84
N GLY A 183 -24.30 -16.29 3.96
CA GLY A 183 -24.72 -17.21 5.04
C GLY A 183 -26.08 -17.90 4.81
N ALA A 184 -26.93 -17.40 3.90
CA ALA A 184 -28.28 -17.91 3.71
C ALA A 184 -28.38 -19.14 2.78
N ASN A 185 -27.32 -19.46 2.02
CA ASN A 185 -27.29 -20.62 1.11
C ASN A 185 -26.57 -21.85 1.66
N ALA A 186 -26.03 -21.81 2.89
CA ALA A 186 -25.33 -22.94 3.52
C ALA A 186 -26.24 -23.83 4.37
N GLY A 187 -27.56 -23.75 4.18
CA GLY A 187 -28.54 -24.33 5.10
C GLY A 187 -29.72 -25.04 4.43
N THR A 188 -29.50 -25.89 3.42
CA THR A 188 -30.44 -26.99 3.13
C THR A 188 -29.78 -28.09 2.28
N ALA A 189 -29.10 -29.03 2.96
CA ALA A 189 -28.89 -30.38 2.46
C ALA A 189 -29.02 -31.31 3.66
N LEU A 190 -30.24 -31.77 3.89
CA LEU A 190 -30.54 -32.96 4.70
C LEU A 190 -30.60 -34.16 3.75
#